data_AF-A0A2G1YCB9-F1
#
_entry.id   AF-A0A2G1YCB9-F1
#
_cell.length_a   1.000
_cell.length_b   1.000
_cell.length_c   1.000
_cell.angle_alpha   90.00
_cell.angle_beta   90.00
_cell.angle_gamma   90.00
#
_symmetry.space_group_name_H-M   'P 1'
#
loop_
_entity.id
_entity.type
_entity.pdbx_description
1 polymer ?
#
loop_
_entity_poly.entity_id
_entity_poly.type
_entity_poly.pdbx_seq_one_letter_code
_entity_poly.pdbx_strand_id
1 'polypeptide(L)'
;MALEGLRSAKGQILVCITRSAAYFPDCSHDPDKRHFAVPASDGPVVLGQLAPGSYAIAIIHDENGNGKLDTFAGIPREGVGFSRNPAIRFGAPSFHSASFAVTGGAVEQDIRLKYFL
;
A
#
# COMPACT_ATOMS: atom_id res chain seq x y z
N MET A 1 -4.17 -2.80 -10.10
CA MET A 1 -3.39 -3.43 -9.02
C MET A 1 -4.17 -4.62 -8.51
N ALA A 2 -3.58 -5.81 -8.51
CA ALA A 2 -4.18 -6.99 -7.88
C ALA A 2 -3.70 -7.11 -6.44
N LEU A 3 -4.58 -7.62 -5.57
CA LEU A 3 -4.29 -7.87 -4.17
C LEU A 3 -4.17 -9.37 -3.96
N GLU A 4 -3.07 -9.80 -3.34
CA GLU A 4 -2.85 -11.20 -2.98
C GLU A 4 -2.86 -11.37 -1.47
N GLY A 5 -3.41 -12.49 -0.99
CA GLY A 5 -3.34 -12.87 0.41
C GLY A 5 -4.26 -12.05 1.32
N LEU A 6 -5.27 -11.39 0.77
CA LEU A 6 -6.34 -10.76 1.54
C LEU A 6 -7.03 -11.83 2.42
N ARG A 7 -7.07 -11.62 3.74
CA ARG A 7 -7.63 -12.63 4.67
C ARG A 7 -9.15 -12.59 4.81
N SER A 8 -9.74 -11.44 4.51
CA SER A 8 -11.19 -11.21 4.58
C SER A 8 -11.59 -10.04 3.67
N ALA A 9 -12.85 -10.02 3.22
CA ALA A 9 -13.42 -8.88 2.49
C ALA A 9 -14.01 -7.80 3.42
N LYS A 10 -13.58 -7.79 4.70
CA LYS A 10 -14.14 -6.89 5.70
C LYS A 10 -13.41 -5.55 5.67
N GLY A 11 -14.17 -4.46 5.67
CA GLY A 11 -13.59 -3.12 5.77
C GLY A 11 -13.00 -2.65 4.45
N GLN A 12 -11.85 -2.01 4.50
CA GLN A 12 -11.29 -1.26 3.36
C GLN A 12 -9.79 -1.45 3.21
N ILE A 13 -9.31 -1.24 2.00
CA ILE A 13 -7.89 -1.10 1.69
C ILE A 13 -7.59 0.38 1.62
N LEU A 14 -6.80 0.87 2.57
CA LEU A 14 -6.20 2.19 2.50
C LEU A 14 -5.01 2.10 1.57
N VAL A 15 -5.01 2.91 0.50
CA VAL A 15 -3.99 2.93 -0.52
C VAL A 15 -3.24 4.24 -0.46
N CYS A 16 -1.95 4.17 -0.18
CA CYS A 16 -1.03 5.29 -0.21
C CYS A 16 -0.07 5.15 -1.41
N ILE A 17 -0.06 6.13 -2.30
CA ILE A 17 0.83 6.23 -3.45
C ILE A 17 1.64 7.52 -3.31
N THR A 18 2.96 7.41 -3.27
CA THR A 18 3.85 8.57 -3.10
C THR A 18 5.08 8.48 -4.02
N ARG A 19 5.63 9.64 -4.37
CA ARG A 19 6.94 9.79 -5.03
C ARG A 19 8.06 10.11 -4.03
N SER A 20 7.72 10.37 -2.77
CA SER A 20 8.63 10.91 -1.76
C SER A 20 9.01 9.84 -0.76
N ALA A 21 10.32 9.59 -0.64
CA ALA A 21 10.83 8.70 0.40
C ALA A 21 10.59 9.21 1.82
N ALA A 22 10.44 10.53 2.00
CA ALA A 22 10.20 11.14 3.32
C ALA A 22 8.80 10.85 3.88
N TYR A 23 7.86 10.48 3.01
CA TYR A 23 6.47 10.21 3.35
C TYR A 23 6.07 8.75 3.08
N PHE A 24 7.05 7.84 3.04
CA PHE A 24 6.79 6.41 2.89
C PHE A 24 7.11 5.69 4.20
N PRO A 25 6.28 4.75 4.67
CA PRO A 25 5.08 4.19 4.01
C PRO A 25 3.77 4.96 4.26
N ASP A 26 3.74 5.85 5.25
CA ASP A 26 2.56 6.66 5.55
C ASP A 26 2.66 8.01 4.85
N CYS A 27 1.96 8.14 3.74
CA CYS A 27 1.95 9.37 2.98
C CYS A 27 0.95 10.39 3.47
N SER A 28 0.25 10.23 4.59
CA SER A 28 -0.81 11.16 5.03
C SER A 28 -0.43 12.66 5.00
N HIS A 29 0.86 12.98 5.12
CA HIS A 29 1.40 14.35 5.07
C HIS A 29 2.10 14.75 3.76
N ASP A 30 2.16 13.88 2.75
CA ASP A 30 2.71 14.22 1.43
C ASP A 30 1.72 15.10 0.64
N PRO A 31 2.13 16.30 0.18
CA PRO A 31 1.26 17.16 -0.62
C PRO A 31 0.93 16.58 -2.01
N ASP A 32 1.79 15.74 -2.57
CA ASP A 32 1.69 15.22 -3.95
C ASP A 32 1.24 13.75 -4.00
N LYS A 33 0.76 13.21 -2.88
CA LYS A 33 0.29 11.83 -2.79
C LYS A 33 -1.00 11.59 -3.57
N ARG A 34 -1.27 10.30 -3.76
CA ARG A 34 -2.64 9.80 -3.88
C ARG A 34 -2.92 8.89 -2.69
N HIS A 35 -3.89 9.30 -1.88
CA HIS A 35 -4.32 8.58 -0.68
C HIS A 35 -5.84 8.43 -0.73
N PHE A 36 -6.32 7.19 -0.74
CA PHE A 36 -7.74 6.87 -0.83
C PHE A 36 -8.03 5.49 -0.26
N ALA A 37 -9.30 5.23 0.05
CA ALA A 37 -9.77 3.93 0.49
C ALA A 37 -10.62 3.27 -0.60
N VAL A 38 -10.52 1.95 -0.71
CA VAL A 38 -11.42 1.12 -1.54
C VAL A 38 -11.96 -0.05 -0.71
N PRO A 39 -13.14 -0.60 -1.02
CA PRO A 39 -13.64 -1.79 -0.34
C PRO A 39 -12.64 -2.95 -0.43
N ALA A 40 -12.45 -3.68 0.68
CA ALA A 40 -11.65 -4.90 0.68
C ALA A 40 -12.34 -5.96 -0.19
N SER A 41 -11.72 -6.33 -1.30
CA SER A 41 -12.24 -7.34 -2.23
C SER A 41 -11.11 -8.00 -3.01
N ASP A 42 -11.36 -9.19 -3.55
CA ASP A 42 -10.42 -9.93 -4.41
C ASP A 42 -10.31 -9.34 -5.82
N GLY A 43 -11.06 -8.27 -6.12
CA GLY A 43 -11.05 -7.59 -7.41
C GLY A 43 -9.84 -6.67 -7.62
N PRO A 44 -9.53 -6.32 -8.87
CA PRO A 44 -8.45 -5.38 -9.15
C PRO A 44 -8.83 -3.97 -8.69
N VAL A 45 -7.88 -3.29 -8.05
CA VAL A 45 -7.97 -1.88 -7.68
C VAL A 45 -7.43 -1.03 -8.83
N VAL A 46 -8.30 -0.17 -9.38
CA VAL A 46 -7.92 0.77 -10.44
C VAL A 46 -7.23 1.97 -9.80
N LEU A 47 -5.94 2.14 -10.09
CA LEU A 47 -5.20 3.29 -9.61
C LEU A 47 -5.46 4.50 -10.51
N GLY A 48 -5.78 4.36 -11.79
CA GLY A 48 -5.94 5.50 -12.71
C GLY A 48 -4.61 6.02 -13.24
N GLN A 49 -4.61 7.21 -13.84
CA GLN A 49 -3.44 7.76 -14.53
C GLN A 49 -2.47 8.44 -13.57
N LEU A 50 -1.18 8.18 -13.79
CA LEU A 50 -0.06 8.80 -13.08
C LEU A 50 0.88 9.40 -14.11
N ALA A 51 1.38 10.62 -13.85
CA ALA A 51 2.43 11.19 -14.66
C ALA A 51 3.69 10.30 -14.59
N PRO A 52 4.56 10.32 -15.62
CA PRO A 52 5.82 9.59 -15.56
C PRO A 52 6.65 9.94 -14.32
N GLY A 53 7.29 8.94 -13.72
CA GLY A 53 8.05 9.10 -12.48
C GLY A 53 8.24 7.80 -11.69
N SER A 54 8.96 7.88 -10.59
CA SER A 54 9.14 6.77 -9.64
C SER A 54 8.13 6.88 -8.51
N TYR A 55 7.44 5.80 -8.22
CA TYR A 55 6.41 5.73 -7.19
C TYR A 55 6.60 4.52 -6.30
N ALA A 56 6.15 4.62 -5.06
CA ALA A 56 5.94 3.47 -4.18
C ALA A 56 4.48 3.46 -3.71
N ILE A 57 3.92 2.26 -3.57
CA ILE A 57 2.60 2.01 -3.00
C ILE A 57 2.77 1.30 -1.67
N ALA A 58 2.07 1.79 -0.65
CA ALA A 58 1.82 1.09 0.61
C ALA A 58 0.31 0.90 0.76
N ILE A 59 -0.11 -0.27 1.21
CA ILE A 59 -1.51 -0.56 1.51
C ILE A 59 -1.68 -1.08 2.93
N ILE A 60 -2.84 -0.76 3.52
CA ILE A 60 -3.30 -1.27 4.81
C ILE A 60 -4.69 -1.87 4.62
N HIS A 61 -4.90 -3.08 5.14
CA HIS A 61 -6.23 -3.69 5.25
C HIS A 61 -6.87 -3.27 6.57
N ASP A 62 -7.57 -2.15 6.54
CA ASP A 62 -8.31 -1.57 7.66
C ASP A 62 -9.64 -2.32 7.84
N GLU A 63 -9.59 -3.40 8.61
CA GLU A 63 -10.71 -4.30 8.89
C GLU A 63 -11.67 -3.72 9.94
N ASN A 64 -11.19 -2.76 10.75
CA ASN A 64 -11.99 -2.12 11.78
C ASN A 64 -12.57 -0.76 11.38
N GLY A 65 -12.10 -0.18 10.26
CA GLY A 65 -12.66 1.02 9.65
C GLY A 65 -12.20 2.33 10.31
N ASN A 66 -11.07 2.32 11.02
CA ASN A 66 -10.59 3.51 11.73
C ASN A 66 -9.68 4.43 10.89
N GLY A 67 -9.39 4.05 9.65
CA GLY A 67 -8.63 4.86 8.69
C GLY A 67 -7.13 4.93 8.96
N LYS A 68 -6.57 4.06 9.79
CA LYS A 68 -5.13 4.02 10.11
C LYS A 68 -4.65 2.59 10.34
N LEU A 69 -3.34 2.40 10.35
CA LEU A 69 -2.76 1.12 10.75
C LEU A 69 -2.70 1.00 12.27
N ASP A 70 -3.39 0.00 12.81
CA ASP A 70 -3.23 -0.34 14.23
C ASP A 70 -2.03 -1.24 14.47
N THR A 71 -1.30 -0.95 15.54
CA THR A 71 -0.11 -1.71 15.94
C THR A 71 -0.16 -2.15 17.39
N PHE A 72 0.49 -3.28 17.70
CA PHE A 72 0.73 -3.76 19.06
C PHE A 72 2.23 -4.01 19.23
N ALA A 73 2.86 -3.29 20.14
CA ALA A 73 4.32 -3.36 20.32
C ALA A 73 5.11 -3.17 18.98
N GLY A 74 4.61 -2.30 18.10
CA GLY A 74 5.19 -2.07 16.77
C GLY A 74 4.82 -3.08 15.68
N ILE A 75 4.05 -4.12 16.01
CA ILE A 75 3.60 -5.15 15.06
C ILE A 75 2.21 -4.79 14.51
N PRO A 76 2.00 -4.77 13.19
CA PRO A 76 0.68 -4.59 12.58
C PRO A 76 -0.35 -5.60 13.09
N ARG A 77 -1.51 -5.10 13.56
CA ARG A 77 -2.68 -5.95 13.87
C ARG A 77 -3.50 -6.33 12.63
N GLU A 78 -3.31 -5.53 11.59
CA GLU A 78 -4.02 -5.58 10.32
C GLU A 78 -3.04 -5.86 9.18
N GLY A 79 -3.59 -6.19 8.02
CA GLY A 79 -2.79 -6.57 6.86
C GLY A 79 -2.04 -5.37 6.29
N VAL A 80 -0.78 -5.55 5.93
CA VAL A 80 0.00 -4.53 5.22
C VAL A 80 0.61 -5.10 3.95
N GLY A 81 0.78 -4.27 2.94
CA GLY A 81 1.41 -4.66 1.68
C GLY A 81 2.14 -3.48 1.03
N PHE A 82 3.12 -3.80 0.18
CA PHE A 82 3.93 -2.79 -0.50
C PHE A 82 4.16 -3.18 -1.95
N SER A 83 4.23 -2.20 -2.85
CA SER A 83 4.63 -2.45 -4.24
C SER A 83 6.00 -3.14 -4.30
N ARG A 84 6.21 -3.95 -5.34
CA ARG A 84 7.38 -4.83 -5.52
C ARG A 84 7.58 -5.92 -4.45
N ASN A 85 6.68 -6.03 -3.46
CA ASN A 85 6.70 -7.07 -2.44
C ASN A 85 8.08 -7.30 -1.77
N PRO A 86 8.78 -6.24 -1.30
CA PRO A 86 10.03 -6.42 -0.57
C PRO A 86 9.80 -7.24 0.71
N ALA A 87 10.84 -7.93 1.17
CA ALA A 87 10.77 -8.70 2.41
C ALA A 87 10.54 -7.77 3.62
N ILE A 88 9.45 -8.00 4.35
CA ILE A 88 9.16 -7.30 5.61
C ILE A 88 9.85 -8.09 6.73
N ARG A 89 10.83 -7.47 7.40
CA ARG A 89 11.61 -8.10 8.48
C ARG A 89 11.53 -7.30 9.77
N PHE A 90 12.08 -6.09 9.74
CA PHE A 90 12.12 -5.17 10.88
C PHE A 90 11.51 -3.84 10.45
N GLY A 91 10.21 -3.69 10.69
CA GLY A 91 9.44 -2.51 10.26
C GLY A 91 9.15 -2.47 8.76
N ALA A 92 8.69 -1.30 8.31
CA ALA A 92 8.36 -1.06 6.92
C ALA A 92 9.61 -1.10 6.02
N PRO A 93 9.47 -1.54 4.76
CA PRO A 93 10.56 -1.50 3.79
C PRO A 93 10.97 -0.07 3.44
N SER A 94 12.13 0.10 2.81
CA SER A 94 12.53 1.42 2.28
C SER A 94 11.71 1.76 1.04
N PHE A 95 11.50 3.07 0.81
CA PHE A 95 10.89 3.58 -0.43
C PHE A 95 11.53 2.94 -1.66
N HIS A 96 12.87 2.99 -1.77
CA HIS A 96 13.60 2.45 -2.91
C HIS A 96 13.30 0.97 -3.19
N SER A 97 13.16 0.15 -2.15
CA SER A 97 12.84 -1.28 -2.33
C SER A 97 11.41 -1.52 -2.81
N ALA A 98 10.48 -0.60 -2.49
CA ALA A 98 9.11 -0.62 -2.96
C ALA A 98 8.90 0.15 -4.28
N SER A 99 9.86 0.96 -4.72
CA SER A 99 9.70 1.87 -5.85
C SER A 99 9.66 1.18 -7.21
N PHE A 100 8.71 1.59 -8.05
CA PHE A 100 8.57 1.19 -9.45
C PHE A 100 8.45 2.43 -10.37
N ALA A 101 8.79 2.25 -11.64
CA ALA A 101 8.74 3.32 -12.64
C ALA A 101 7.40 3.33 -13.39
N VAL A 102 6.86 4.54 -13.60
CA VAL A 102 5.78 4.83 -14.54
C VAL A 102 6.38 5.56 -15.72
N THR A 103 6.26 4.99 -16.92
CA THR A 103 6.88 5.51 -18.16
C THR A 103 5.87 5.92 -19.23
N GLY A 104 4.58 6.01 -18.89
CA GLY A 104 3.50 6.44 -19.80
C GLY A 104 2.69 5.29 -20.42
N GLY A 105 3.09 4.04 -20.20
CA GLY A 105 2.30 2.85 -20.52
C GLY A 105 1.45 2.34 -19.34
N ALA A 106 0.65 1.31 -19.59
CA ALA A 106 -0.02 0.58 -18.52
C ALA A 106 1.02 -0.08 -17.59
N VAL A 107 0.87 0.14 -16.29
CA VAL A 107 1.71 -0.48 -15.26
C VAL A 107 0.81 -1.28 -14.34
N GLU A 108 1.01 -2.59 -14.31
CA GLU A 108 0.35 -3.49 -13.36
C GLU A 108 1.20 -3.64 -12.12
N GLN A 109 0.53 -3.81 -10.97
CA GLN A 109 1.16 -4.01 -9.67
C GLN A 109 0.40 -5.11 -8.95
N ASP A 110 1.12 -6.12 -8.49
CA ASP A 110 0.58 -7.18 -7.64
C ASP A 110 1.14 -6.95 -6.24
N ILE A 111 0.26 -6.69 -5.28
CA ILE A 111 0.66 -6.43 -3.90
C ILE A 111 0.16 -7.55 -3.01
N ARG A 112 1.11 -8.21 -2.34
CA ARG A 112 0.85 -9.28 -1.40
C ARG A 112 0.74 -8.73 0.01
N LEU A 113 -0.43 -8.91 0.60
CA LEU A 113 -0.67 -8.59 1.99
C LEU A 113 0.04 -9.58 2.92
N LYS A 114 0.50 -9.06 4.04
CA LYS A 114 1.07 -9.80 5.15
C LYS A 114 0.35 -9.44 6.43
N TYR A 115 -0.03 -10.47 7.17
CA TYR A 115 -0.62 -10.39 8.50
C TYR A 115 0.36 -11.04 9.48
N PHE A 116 0.57 -10.40 10.62
CA PHE A 116 1.55 -10.84 11.62
C PHE A 116 0.89 -11.29 12.93
N LEU A 117 -0.44 -11.08 13.04
CA LEU A 117 -1.29 -11.40 14.18
C LEU A 117 -2.61 -12.01 13.69
#